data_AF-A0A445A5V8-F1
#
_entry.id   AF-A0A445A5V8-F1
#
_cell.length_a   1.000
_cell.length_b   1.000
_cell.length_c   1.000
_cell.angle_alpha   90.00
_cell.angle_beta   90.00
_cell.angle_gamma   90.00
#
_symmetry.space_group_name_H-M   'P 1'
#
loop_
_entity.id
_entity.type
_entity.pdbx_description
1 polymer ?
#
loop_
_entity_poly.entity_id
_entity_poly.type
_entity_poly.pdbx_seq_one_letter_code
_entity_poly.pdbx_strand_id
1 'polypeptide(L)'
;MGAIKSAMGDAILTSVWVFSLSSQRIISSEISSFLGFKPFTLPSLFLSTIINSIIVFTITSIGRFLGGASFNPSSTVSSYFLGLRPDSSLSSLAIRFPAQALGGALGAKGLLSVVPPQYKILLKGPYLKVDLHTGAFAEGALVFALNLAILIIVMKGPKNPFLKVYMISLTTLTLAICGSGYTGPSMNPANAFGWAYMYNRHMNWELFYVYWICPFIGAFFAALVYKALFMSPPEMMKKKKQKQKKA
;
A
#
# COMPACT_ATOMS: atom_id res chain seq x y z
N MET A 1 -4.80 20.42 8.51
CA MET A 1 -5.66 20.29 7.32
C MET A 1 -6.96 19.61 7.75
N GLY A 2 -8.13 20.08 7.33
CA GLY A 2 -9.41 19.47 7.76
C GLY A 2 -9.56 18.02 7.27
N ALA A 3 -10.31 17.19 8.00
CA ALA A 3 -10.48 15.76 7.70
C ALA A 3 -10.99 15.50 6.27
N ILE A 4 -11.92 16.33 5.78
CA ILE A 4 -12.48 16.24 4.42
C ILE A 4 -11.39 16.48 3.36
N LYS A 5 -10.61 17.55 3.50
CA LYS A 5 -9.54 17.87 2.54
C LYS A 5 -8.48 16.76 2.51
N SER A 6 -8.17 16.16 3.67
CA SER A 6 -7.27 14.99 3.73
C SER A 6 -7.87 13.75 3.07
N ALA A 7 -9.17 13.50 3.24
CA ALA A 7 -9.86 12.39 2.59
C ALA A 7 -9.90 12.55 1.05
N MET A 8 -10.10 13.78 0.55
CA MET A 8 -10.03 14.08 -0.88
C MET A 8 -8.62 13.82 -1.45
N GLY A 9 -7.58 14.30 -0.75
CA GLY A 9 -6.19 14.04 -1.14
C GLY A 9 -5.87 12.54 -1.18
N ASP A 10 -6.35 11.79 -0.18
CA ASP A 10 -6.21 10.34 -0.12
C ASP A 10 -6.93 9.62 -1.28
N ALA A 11 -8.16 10.04 -1.63
CA ALA A 11 -8.91 9.47 -2.75
C ALA A 11 -8.17 9.68 -4.08
N ILE A 12 -7.73 10.92 -4.36
CA ILE A 12 -6.97 11.25 -5.57
C ILE A 12 -5.70 10.41 -5.62
N LEU A 13 -4.93 10.40 -4.54
CA LEU A 13 -3.66 9.68 -4.50
C LEU A 13 -3.84 8.17 -4.68
N THR A 14 -4.89 7.59 -4.08
CA THR A 14 -5.21 6.17 -4.23
C THR A 14 -5.64 5.84 -5.64
N SER A 15 -6.39 6.73 -6.31
CA SER A 15 -6.76 6.55 -7.72
C SER A 15 -5.54 6.50 -8.63
N VAL A 16 -4.59 7.44 -8.47
CA VAL A 16 -3.35 7.42 -9.26
C VAL A 16 -2.52 6.17 -8.92
N TRP A 17 -2.43 5.79 -7.64
CA TRP A 17 -1.70 4.59 -7.22
C TRP A 17 -2.26 3.31 -7.86
N VAL A 18 -3.57 3.05 -7.75
CA VAL A 18 -4.17 1.82 -8.28
C VAL A 18 -4.07 1.76 -9.80
N PHE A 19 -4.24 2.90 -10.48
CA PHE A 19 -4.01 3.00 -11.92
C PHE A 19 -2.57 2.63 -12.30
N SER A 20 -1.59 3.28 -11.68
CA SER A 20 -0.16 3.11 -12.01
C SER A 20 0.40 1.75 -11.61
N LEU A 21 0.07 1.26 -10.41
CA LEU A 21 0.53 -0.05 -9.96
C LEU A 21 0.01 -1.17 -10.86
N SER A 22 -1.25 -1.06 -11.29
CA SER A 22 -1.87 -2.11 -12.09
C SER A 22 -1.38 -2.12 -13.54
N SER A 23 -0.97 -0.96 -14.07
CA SER A 23 -0.31 -0.89 -15.38
C SER A 23 1.14 -1.39 -15.35
N GLN A 24 1.79 -1.43 -14.17
CA GLN A 24 3.17 -1.87 -14.02
C GLN A 24 3.41 -3.25 -14.64
N ARG A 25 2.55 -4.25 -14.36
CA ARG A 25 2.74 -5.62 -14.86
C ARG A 25 2.74 -5.67 -16.38
N ILE A 26 1.87 -4.88 -17.02
CA ILE A 26 1.78 -4.78 -18.48
C ILE A 26 3.08 -4.16 -19.01
N ILE A 27 3.44 -2.98 -18.50
CA ILE A 27 4.64 -2.24 -18.92
C ILE A 27 5.90 -3.08 -18.74
N SER A 28 6.08 -3.73 -17.58
CA SER A 28 7.24 -4.57 -17.31
C SER A 28 7.31 -5.79 -18.22
N SER A 29 6.16 -6.37 -18.58
CA SER A 29 6.08 -7.53 -19.49
C SER A 29 6.49 -7.13 -20.90
N GLU A 30 5.95 -6.02 -21.41
CA GLU A 30 6.27 -5.53 -22.76
C GLU A 30 7.75 -5.15 -22.88
N ILE A 31 8.29 -4.41 -21.91
CA ILE A 31 9.70 -4.02 -21.92
C ILE A 31 10.61 -5.25 -21.76
N SER A 32 10.25 -6.21 -20.88
CA SER A 32 11.03 -7.44 -20.73
C SER A 32 11.05 -8.25 -22.03
N SER A 33 9.91 -8.38 -22.71
CA SER A 33 9.81 -9.08 -23.98
C SER A 33 10.63 -8.39 -25.07
N PHE A 34 10.56 -7.06 -25.16
CA PHE A 34 11.36 -6.26 -26.09
C PHE A 34 12.87 -6.43 -25.85
N LEU A 35 13.30 -6.51 -24.59
CA LEU A 35 14.70 -6.73 -24.21
C LEU A 35 15.14 -8.20 -24.25
N GLY A 36 14.25 -9.14 -24.60
CA GLY A 36 14.56 -10.58 -24.61
C GLY A 36 14.74 -11.21 -23.23
N PHE A 37 14.25 -10.56 -22.16
CA PHE A 37 14.34 -11.09 -20.79
C PHE A 37 13.27 -12.15 -20.54
N LYS A 38 13.67 -13.29 -20.00
CA LYS A 38 12.72 -14.31 -19.52
C LYS A 38 12.00 -13.83 -18.25
N PRO A 39 10.71 -14.16 -18.06
CA PRO A 39 9.99 -13.85 -16.83
C PRO A 39 10.70 -14.39 -15.58
N PHE A 40 10.59 -13.68 -14.46
CA PHE A 40 11.14 -14.06 -13.15
C PHE A 40 12.68 -14.24 -13.11
N THR A 41 13.40 -13.73 -14.12
CA THR A 41 14.86 -13.62 -14.07
C THR A 41 15.32 -12.36 -13.35
N LEU A 42 16.55 -12.35 -12.85
CA LEU A 42 17.12 -11.18 -12.17
C LEU A 42 16.99 -9.87 -12.97
N PRO A 43 17.26 -9.83 -14.30
CA PRO A 43 17.05 -8.62 -15.10
C PRO A 43 15.58 -8.16 -15.14
N SER A 44 14.62 -9.09 -15.27
CA SER A 44 13.18 -8.76 -15.29
C SER A 44 12.67 -8.25 -13.93
N LEU A 45 13.18 -8.81 -12.84
CA LEU A 45 12.87 -8.38 -11.47
C LEU A 45 13.50 -7.03 -11.14
N PHE A 46 14.73 -6.80 -11.61
CA PHE A 46 15.40 -5.51 -11.50
C PHE A 46 14.62 -4.43 -12.24
N LEU A 47 14.24 -4.67 -13.50
CA LEU A 47 13.40 -3.77 -14.29
C LEU A 47 12.07 -3.46 -13.58
N SER A 48 11.38 -4.49 -13.08
CA SER A 48 10.13 -4.32 -12.33
C SER A 48 10.31 -3.47 -11.08
N THR A 49 11.44 -3.63 -10.38
CA THR A 49 11.79 -2.84 -9.20
C THR A 49 12.04 -1.38 -9.55
N ILE A 50 12.73 -1.11 -10.67
CA ILE A 50 12.96 0.26 -11.16
C ILE A 50 11.63 0.94 -11.54
N ILE A 51 10.77 0.26 -12.29
CA ILE A 51 9.45 0.81 -12.66
C ILE A 51 8.63 1.10 -11.38
N ASN A 52 8.57 0.16 -10.44
CA ASN A 52 7.88 0.38 -9.17
C ASN A 52 8.49 1.54 -8.37
N SER A 53 9.82 1.71 -8.41
CA SER A 53 10.51 2.81 -7.74
C SER A 53 10.11 4.17 -8.32
N ILE A 54 9.99 4.28 -9.64
CA ILE A 54 9.51 5.49 -10.30
C ILE A 54 8.06 5.78 -9.88
N ILE A 55 7.18 4.77 -9.88
CA ILE A 55 5.78 4.92 -9.45
C ILE A 55 5.72 5.40 -7.99
N VAL A 56 6.40 4.70 -7.07
CA VAL A 56 6.40 5.06 -5.64
C VAL A 56 6.99 6.45 -5.41
N PHE A 57 8.05 6.84 -6.13
CA PHE A 57 8.62 8.18 -6.03
C PHE A 57 7.61 9.26 -6.48
N THR A 58 6.95 9.05 -7.62
CA THR A 58 5.93 9.97 -8.14
C THR A 58 4.75 10.08 -7.18
N ILE A 59 4.20 8.95 -6.73
CA ILE A 59 3.04 8.92 -5.82
C ILE A 59 3.40 9.55 -4.47
N THR A 60 4.57 9.27 -3.91
CA THR A 60 4.97 9.92 -2.65
C THR A 60 5.17 11.43 -2.81
N SER A 61 5.62 11.89 -3.99
CA SER A 61 5.75 13.31 -4.30
C SER A 61 4.39 14.01 -4.42
N ILE A 62 3.43 13.41 -5.14
CA ILE A 62 2.04 13.89 -5.21
C ILE A 62 1.41 13.89 -3.81
N GLY A 63 1.64 12.85 -3.01
CA GLY A 63 1.11 12.76 -1.65
C GLY A 63 1.60 13.88 -0.74
N ARG A 64 2.87 14.28 -0.87
CA ARG A 64 3.43 15.45 -0.16
C ARG A 64 2.76 16.75 -0.59
N PHE A 65 2.58 16.94 -1.91
CA PHE A 65 1.89 18.11 -2.46
C PHE A 65 0.43 18.19 -1.96
N LEU A 66 -0.25 17.04 -1.85
CA LEU A 66 -1.61 16.94 -1.32
C LEU A 66 -1.68 16.96 0.23
N GLY A 67 -0.67 17.49 0.91
CA GLY A 67 -0.68 17.69 2.35
C GLY A 67 -0.48 16.41 3.17
N GLY A 68 0.32 15.46 2.67
CA GLY A 68 0.61 14.19 3.34
C GLY A 68 -0.45 13.11 3.13
N ALA A 69 -1.10 13.14 1.97
CA ALA A 69 -2.07 12.13 1.57
C ALA A 69 -1.46 10.71 1.57
N SER A 70 -2.28 9.71 1.82
CA SER A 70 -1.92 8.30 1.80
C SER A 70 -2.83 7.52 0.85
N PHE A 71 -2.22 6.55 0.17
CA PHE A 71 -2.91 5.67 -0.78
C PHE A 71 -3.12 4.24 -0.25
N ASN A 72 -2.69 3.97 0.98
CA ASN A 72 -2.76 2.64 1.58
C ASN A 72 -3.36 2.74 2.99
N PRO A 73 -4.56 2.17 3.23
CA PRO A 73 -5.18 2.15 4.54
C PRO A 73 -4.28 1.51 5.61
N SER A 74 -3.59 0.40 5.28
CA SER A 74 -2.69 -0.29 6.20
C SER A 74 -1.49 0.59 6.59
N SER A 75 -0.87 1.28 5.63
CA SER A 75 0.22 2.22 5.94
C SER A 75 -0.25 3.45 6.71
N THR A 76 -1.50 3.85 6.51
CA THR A 76 -2.14 4.90 7.33
C THR A 76 -2.30 4.44 8.77
N VAL A 77 -2.76 3.20 8.99
CA VAL A 77 -2.89 2.57 10.32
C VAL A 77 -1.54 2.50 11.03
N SER A 78 -0.51 1.92 10.41
CA SER A 78 0.81 1.78 11.04
C SER A 78 1.41 3.15 11.39
N SER A 79 1.32 4.13 10.49
CA SER A 79 1.77 5.51 10.73
C SER A 79 1.00 6.20 11.85
N TYR A 80 -0.32 5.99 11.93
CA TYR A 80 -1.16 6.53 13.00
C TYR A 80 -0.75 5.97 14.35
N PHE A 81 -0.66 4.64 14.48
CA PHE A 81 -0.28 4.00 15.73
C PHE A 81 1.15 4.33 16.14
N LEU A 82 2.08 4.53 15.20
CA LEU A 82 3.43 5.01 15.49
C LEU A 82 3.48 6.49 15.95
N GLY A 83 2.39 7.23 15.76
CA GLY A 83 2.31 8.66 16.07
C GLY A 83 3.05 9.52 15.06
N LEU A 84 3.07 9.11 13.79
CA LEU A 84 3.56 9.92 12.66
C LEU A 84 2.45 10.78 12.03
N ARG A 85 1.20 10.62 12.49
CA ARG A 85 0.03 11.40 12.06
C ARG A 85 -0.63 12.10 13.25
N PRO A 86 0.05 13.06 13.90
CA PRO A 86 -0.42 13.66 15.15
C PRO A 86 -1.76 14.40 15.01
N ASP A 87 -2.05 14.93 13.83
CA ASP A 87 -3.27 15.69 13.55
C ASP A 87 -4.44 14.82 13.07
N SER A 88 -4.26 13.50 13.00
CA SER A 88 -5.32 12.56 12.64
C SER A 88 -6.02 12.05 13.89
N SER A 89 -7.35 12.14 13.93
CA SER A 89 -8.21 11.47 14.90
C SER A 89 -8.71 10.13 14.35
N LEU A 90 -9.28 9.26 15.20
CA LEU A 90 -9.96 8.04 14.74
C LEU A 90 -11.12 8.38 13.78
N SER A 91 -11.88 9.45 14.06
CA SER A 91 -12.93 9.96 13.17
C SER A 91 -12.40 10.41 11.80
N SER A 92 -11.20 11.00 11.75
CA SER A 92 -10.55 11.34 10.49
C SER A 92 -10.21 10.08 9.68
N LEU A 93 -9.72 9.01 10.32
CA LEU A 93 -9.45 7.74 9.64
C LEU A 93 -10.73 7.11 9.08
N ALA A 94 -11.84 7.17 9.82
CA ALA A 94 -13.12 6.62 9.40
C ALA A 94 -13.65 7.24 8.09
N ILE A 95 -13.33 8.50 7.80
CA ILE A 95 -13.72 9.16 6.54
C ILE A 95 -12.66 8.91 5.44
N ARG A 96 -11.39 8.81 5.82
CA ARG A 96 -10.28 8.61 4.88
C ARG A 96 -10.29 7.22 4.26
N PHE A 97 -10.60 6.16 5.01
CA PHE A 97 -10.57 4.80 4.46
C PHE A 97 -11.62 4.55 3.35
N PRO A 98 -12.90 4.98 3.50
CA PRO A 98 -13.84 4.97 2.40
C PRO A 98 -13.37 5.82 1.21
N ALA A 99 -12.78 6.99 1.46
CA ALA A 99 -12.25 7.84 0.40
C ALA A 99 -11.11 7.15 -0.37
N GLN A 100 -10.20 6.46 0.31
CA GLN A 100 -9.16 5.64 -0.33
C GLN A 100 -9.78 4.49 -1.13
N ALA A 101 -10.79 3.79 -0.59
CA ALA A 101 -11.50 2.72 -1.29
C ALA A 101 -12.18 3.21 -2.58
N LEU A 102 -12.87 4.36 -2.52
CA LEU A 102 -13.43 5.04 -3.69
C LEU A 102 -12.35 5.41 -4.70
N GLY A 103 -11.25 5.99 -4.24
CA GLY A 103 -10.08 6.28 -5.08
C GLY A 103 -9.57 5.01 -5.78
N GLY A 104 -9.44 3.90 -5.07
CA GLY A 104 -9.00 2.63 -5.65
C GLY A 104 -9.95 2.12 -6.74
N ALA A 105 -11.27 2.22 -6.53
CA ALA A 105 -12.26 1.87 -7.54
C ALA A 105 -12.17 2.76 -8.79
N LEU A 106 -11.99 4.07 -8.60
CA LEU A 106 -11.81 5.03 -9.71
C LEU A 106 -10.52 4.77 -10.48
N GLY A 107 -9.42 4.46 -9.79
CA GLY A 107 -8.14 4.12 -10.43
C GLY A 107 -8.22 2.85 -11.28
N ALA A 108 -8.85 1.79 -10.74
CA ALA A 108 -9.08 0.56 -11.47
C ALA A 108 -9.99 0.79 -12.70
N LYS A 109 -11.10 1.52 -12.53
CA LYS A 109 -12.01 1.88 -13.62
C LYS A 109 -11.31 2.69 -14.72
N GLY A 110 -10.51 3.68 -14.33
CA GLY A 110 -9.76 4.52 -15.26
C GLY A 110 -8.74 3.73 -16.08
N LEU A 111 -8.09 2.72 -15.49
CA LEU A 111 -7.21 1.83 -16.24
C LEU A 111 -8.00 0.98 -17.24
N LEU A 112 -9.11 0.39 -16.80
CA LEU A 112 -9.95 -0.46 -17.65
C LEU A 112 -10.56 0.28 -18.84
N SER A 113 -10.74 1.60 -18.77
CA SER A 113 -11.24 2.42 -19.87
C SER A 113 -10.19 2.74 -20.95
N VAL A 114 -8.89 2.66 -20.62
CA VAL A 114 -7.81 3.02 -21.56
C VAL A 114 -6.96 1.82 -22.00
N VAL A 115 -7.00 0.72 -21.24
CA VAL A 115 -6.17 -0.45 -21.51
C VAL A 115 -6.70 -1.23 -22.74
N PRO A 116 -5.81 -1.62 -23.68
CA PRO A 116 -6.19 -2.47 -24.80
C PRO A 116 -6.82 -3.81 -24.35
N PRO A 117 -7.82 -4.34 -25.10
CA PRO A 117 -8.55 -5.55 -24.71
C PRO A 117 -7.67 -6.76 -24.40
N GLN A 118 -6.58 -6.96 -25.13
CA GLN A 118 -5.65 -8.09 -24.95
C GLN A 118 -5.00 -8.12 -23.56
N TYR A 119 -4.85 -6.97 -22.89
CA TYR A 119 -4.23 -6.91 -21.57
C TYR A 119 -5.24 -6.98 -20.42
N LYS A 120 -6.55 -6.87 -20.69
CA LYS A 120 -7.59 -6.93 -19.64
C LYS A 120 -7.55 -8.24 -18.84
N ILE A 121 -7.14 -9.34 -19.48
CA ILE A 121 -7.01 -10.64 -18.82
C ILE A 121 -5.94 -10.65 -17.71
N LEU A 122 -4.95 -9.76 -17.80
CA LEU A 122 -3.88 -9.61 -16.81
C LEU A 122 -4.33 -8.78 -15.59
N LEU A 123 -5.46 -8.09 -15.70
CA LEU A 123 -5.95 -7.10 -14.74
C LEU A 123 -7.11 -7.63 -13.88
N LYS A 124 -6.90 -8.75 -13.17
CA LYS A 124 -7.93 -9.35 -12.30
C LYS A 124 -7.94 -8.81 -10.87
N GLY A 125 -6.86 -8.10 -10.50
CA GLY A 125 -6.60 -7.67 -9.13
C GLY A 125 -6.32 -8.83 -8.16
N PRO A 126 -6.20 -8.52 -6.86
CA PRO A 126 -6.06 -9.51 -5.80
C PRO A 126 -7.31 -10.40 -5.70
N TYR A 127 -7.08 -11.67 -5.37
CA TYR A 127 -8.14 -12.64 -5.05
C TYR A 127 -7.55 -13.83 -4.29
N LEU A 128 -8.37 -14.42 -3.43
CA LEU A 128 -7.99 -15.55 -2.62
C LEU A 128 -7.77 -16.82 -3.48
N LYS A 129 -6.65 -17.52 -3.28
CA LYS A 129 -6.26 -18.75 -3.98
C LYS A 129 -6.16 -19.97 -3.06
N VAL A 130 -6.27 -19.75 -1.76
CA VAL A 130 -6.21 -20.75 -0.69
C VAL A 130 -7.48 -20.66 0.15
N ASP A 131 -7.60 -21.43 1.22
CA ASP A 131 -8.74 -21.26 2.13
C ASP A 131 -8.72 -19.89 2.82
N LEU A 132 -9.88 -19.50 3.36
CA LEU A 132 -10.12 -18.19 3.95
C LEU A 132 -9.11 -17.84 5.06
N HIS A 133 -8.79 -18.78 5.94
CA HIS A 133 -7.96 -18.52 7.12
C HIS A 133 -6.48 -18.48 6.76
N THR A 134 -6.03 -19.37 5.87
CA THR A 134 -4.66 -19.33 5.36
C THR A 134 -4.40 -18.03 4.59
N GLY A 135 -5.36 -17.59 3.77
CA GLY A 135 -5.25 -16.32 3.05
C GLY A 135 -5.25 -15.12 3.98
N ALA A 136 -6.13 -15.12 4.98
CA ALA A 136 -6.19 -14.08 6.02
C ALA A 136 -4.87 -13.95 6.78
N PHE A 137 -4.28 -15.07 7.21
CA PHE A 137 -2.99 -15.09 7.86
C PHE A 137 -1.88 -14.58 6.93
N ALA A 138 -1.83 -15.07 5.69
CA ALA A 138 -0.86 -14.66 4.70
C ALA A 138 -0.91 -13.15 4.43
N GLU A 139 -2.09 -12.57 4.17
CA GLU A 139 -2.24 -11.14 3.90
C GLU A 139 -1.85 -10.31 5.13
N GLY A 140 -2.25 -10.74 6.33
CA GLY A 140 -1.86 -10.10 7.59
C GLY A 140 -0.34 -10.11 7.81
N ALA A 141 0.32 -11.25 7.59
CA ALA A 141 1.77 -11.40 7.73
C ALA A 141 2.55 -10.57 6.70
N LEU A 142 2.10 -10.55 5.44
CA LEU A 142 2.69 -9.73 4.38
C LEU A 142 2.57 -8.24 4.70
N VAL A 143 1.40 -7.80 5.17
CA VAL A 143 1.17 -6.39 5.56
C VAL A 143 1.98 -6.02 6.79
N PHE A 144 2.12 -6.93 7.76
CA PHE A 144 3.03 -6.75 8.89
C PHE A 144 4.47 -6.54 8.42
N ALA A 145 5.00 -7.46 7.61
CA ALA A 145 6.38 -7.40 7.12
C ALA A 145 6.62 -6.13 6.29
N LEU A 146 5.69 -5.80 5.37
CA LEU A 146 5.77 -4.60 4.55
C LEU A 146 5.79 -3.33 5.39
N ASN A 147 4.86 -3.19 6.34
CA ASN A 147 4.79 -1.98 7.16
C ASN A 147 5.98 -1.86 8.11
N LEU A 148 6.45 -2.97 8.69
CA LEU A 148 7.63 -2.94 9.54
C LEU A 148 8.87 -2.49 8.74
N ALA A 149 9.05 -3.05 7.53
CA ALA A 149 10.13 -2.66 6.65
C ALA A 149 10.03 -1.19 6.21
N ILE A 150 8.84 -0.71 5.81
CA ILE A 150 8.62 0.71 5.48
C ILE A 150 9.01 1.60 6.65
N LEU A 151 8.58 1.27 7.88
CA LEU A 151 8.93 2.05 9.06
C LEU A 151 10.45 2.08 9.29
N ILE A 152 11.13 0.94 9.19
CA ILE A 152 12.60 0.86 9.31
C ILE A 152 13.29 1.69 8.23
N ILE A 153 12.90 1.53 6.95
CA ILE A 153 13.53 2.23 5.81
C ILE A 153 13.32 3.75 5.91
N VAL A 154 12.10 4.18 6.25
CA VAL A 154 11.77 5.60 6.31
C VAL A 154 12.45 6.28 7.50
N MET A 155 12.42 5.65 8.67
CA MET A 155 12.87 6.27 9.92
C MET A 155 14.36 6.06 10.22
N LYS A 156 14.94 4.92 9.82
CA LYS A 156 16.34 4.55 10.09
C LYS A 156 17.16 4.22 8.84
N GLY A 157 16.52 4.11 7.68
CA GLY A 157 17.20 3.81 6.43
C GLY A 157 18.04 4.97 5.87
N PRO A 158 18.58 4.79 4.65
CA PRO A 158 19.56 5.71 4.06
C PRO A 158 18.98 7.11 3.84
N LYS A 159 19.77 8.18 3.97
CA LYS A 159 19.27 9.56 3.79
C LYS A 159 18.82 9.87 2.35
N ASN A 160 19.41 9.18 1.36
CA ASN A 160 19.08 9.40 -0.04
C ASN A 160 17.63 8.95 -0.36
N PRO A 161 16.75 9.84 -0.84
CA PRO A 161 15.35 9.53 -1.10
C PRO A 161 15.16 8.48 -2.20
N PHE A 162 16.02 8.46 -3.22
CA PHE A 162 15.96 7.46 -4.29
C PHE A 162 16.26 6.05 -3.77
N LEU A 163 17.29 5.92 -2.92
CA LEU A 163 17.63 4.64 -2.32
C LEU A 163 16.55 4.15 -1.34
N LYS A 164 15.93 5.05 -0.56
CA LYS A 164 14.77 4.69 0.28
C LYS A 164 13.62 4.12 -0.56
N VAL A 165 13.26 4.81 -1.64
CA VAL A 165 12.16 4.37 -2.52
C VAL A 165 12.50 3.06 -3.24
N TYR A 166 13.76 2.88 -3.65
CA TYR A 166 14.24 1.62 -4.20
C TYR A 166 14.11 0.47 -3.20
N MET A 167 14.54 0.65 -1.95
CA MET A 167 14.42 -0.38 -0.90
C MET A 167 12.95 -0.72 -0.60
N ILE A 168 12.06 0.28 -0.56
CA ILE A 168 10.61 0.05 -0.40
C ILE A 168 10.06 -0.75 -1.58
N SER A 169 10.47 -0.42 -2.80
CA SER A 169 10.00 -1.08 -4.01
C SER A 169 10.48 -2.52 -4.10
N LEU A 170 11.76 -2.76 -3.79
CA LEU A 170 12.34 -4.09 -3.72
C LEU A 170 11.60 -4.94 -2.68
N THR A 171 11.39 -4.40 -1.48
CA THR A 171 10.65 -5.09 -0.41
C THR A 171 9.22 -5.43 -0.85
N THR A 172 8.52 -4.47 -1.46
CA THR A 172 7.15 -4.66 -1.95
C THR A 172 7.09 -5.75 -3.00
N LEU A 173 8.01 -5.76 -3.96
CA LEU A 173 8.05 -6.77 -5.02
C LEU A 173 8.37 -8.16 -4.46
N THR A 174 9.36 -8.28 -3.56
CA THR A 174 9.71 -9.54 -2.90
C THR A 174 8.51 -10.12 -2.15
N LEU A 175 7.85 -9.31 -1.31
CA LEU A 175 6.66 -9.76 -0.59
C LEU A 175 5.50 -10.10 -1.54
N ALA A 176 5.34 -9.35 -2.62
CA ALA A 176 4.33 -9.64 -3.63
C ALA A 176 4.56 -11.01 -4.31
N ILE A 177 5.82 -11.35 -4.59
CA ILE A 177 6.19 -12.66 -5.15
C ILE A 177 5.92 -13.76 -4.12
N CYS A 178 6.39 -13.60 -2.88
CA CYS A 178 6.18 -14.58 -1.81
C CYS A 178 4.69 -14.84 -1.52
N GLY A 179 3.87 -13.79 -1.53
CA GLY A 179 2.44 -13.89 -1.28
C GLY A 179 1.60 -14.31 -2.48
N SER A 180 2.17 -14.32 -3.69
CA SER A 180 1.43 -14.47 -4.96
C SER A 180 0.59 -15.74 -5.05
N GLY A 181 1.02 -16.82 -4.40
CA GLY A 181 0.31 -18.10 -4.33
C GLY A 181 -0.90 -18.13 -3.39
N TYR A 182 -1.02 -17.16 -2.47
CA TYR A 182 -2.05 -17.17 -1.42
C TYR A 182 -3.22 -16.25 -1.76
N THR A 183 -2.95 -14.97 -2.00
CA THR A 183 -3.99 -13.92 -2.06
C THR A 183 -3.85 -13.00 -3.28
N GLY A 184 -2.84 -13.22 -4.13
CA GLY A 184 -2.46 -12.23 -5.14
C GLY A 184 -2.17 -10.89 -4.47
N PRO A 185 -1.18 -10.85 -3.57
CA PRO A 185 -1.18 -10.05 -2.35
C PRO A 185 -1.35 -8.57 -2.65
N SER A 186 -2.41 -8.00 -2.09
CA SER A 186 -2.70 -6.58 -2.29
C SER A 186 -1.79 -5.74 -1.40
N MET A 187 -1.63 -6.18 -0.15
CA MET A 187 -0.98 -5.46 0.94
C MET A 187 -1.52 -4.02 1.16
N ASN A 188 -2.66 -3.74 0.55
CA ASN A 188 -3.33 -2.45 0.48
C ASN A 188 -4.85 -2.71 0.36
N PRO A 189 -5.62 -2.46 1.43
CA PRO A 189 -7.06 -2.69 1.44
C PRO A 189 -7.83 -1.91 0.35
N ALA A 190 -7.42 -0.67 0.06
CA ALA A 190 -8.07 0.15 -0.95
C ALA A 190 -7.80 -0.35 -2.38
N ASN A 191 -6.61 -0.88 -2.65
CA ASN A 191 -6.30 -1.55 -3.90
C ASN A 191 -7.12 -2.83 -4.09
N ALA A 192 -7.26 -3.63 -3.02
CA ALA A 192 -8.07 -4.85 -3.06
C ALA A 192 -9.54 -4.53 -3.32
N PHE A 193 -10.08 -3.55 -2.59
CA PHE A 193 -11.44 -3.08 -2.79
C PHE A 193 -11.66 -2.57 -4.21
N GLY A 194 -10.75 -1.74 -4.76
CA GLY A 194 -10.91 -1.14 -6.09
C GLY A 194 -11.10 -2.18 -7.19
N TRP A 195 -10.27 -3.23 -7.17
CA TRP A 195 -10.40 -4.33 -8.12
C TRP A 195 -11.60 -5.24 -7.84
N ALA A 196 -11.89 -5.54 -6.57
CA ALA A 196 -13.08 -6.29 -6.22
C ALA A 196 -14.37 -5.56 -6.66
N TYR A 197 -14.38 -4.24 -6.62
CA TYR A 197 -15.51 -3.42 -7.06
C TYR A 197 -15.77 -3.56 -8.57
N MET A 198 -14.71 -3.54 -9.39
CA MET A 198 -14.83 -3.75 -10.85
C MET A 198 -15.44 -5.11 -11.24
N TYR A 199 -15.31 -6.11 -10.36
CA TYR A 199 -15.76 -7.47 -10.61
C TYR A 199 -16.93 -7.91 -9.73
N ASN A 200 -17.64 -6.96 -9.08
CA ASN A 200 -18.77 -7.25 -8.18
C ASN A 200 -18.43 -8.23 -7.03
N ARG A 201 -17.18 -8.24 -6.58
CA ARG A 201 -16.68 -9.05 -5.45
C ARG A 201 -16.52 -8.23 -4.17
N HIS A 202 -16.97 -6.98 -4.15
CA HIS A 202 -16.64 -6.03 -3.08
C HIS A 202 -17.50 -6.13 -1.81
N MET A 203 -18.60 -6.89 -1.86
CA MET A 203 -19.52 -7.06 -0.73
C MET A 203 -19.35 -8.41 0.00
N ASN A 204 -18.31 -9.19 -0.32
CA ASN A 204 -18.12 -10.51 0.28
C ASN A 204 -17.32 -10.46 1.59
N TRP A 205 -17.53 -11.47 2.43
CA TRP A 205 -16.80 -11.60 3.70
C TRP A 205 -15.30 -11.80 3.49
N GLU A 206 -14.91 -12.47 2.40
CA GLU A 206 -13.50 -12.63 2.00
C GLU A 206 -12.79 -11.27 1.91
N LEU A 207 -13.37 -10.30 1.19
CA LEU A 207 -12.74 -8.98 1.03
C LEU A 207 -12.57 -8.30 2.38
N PHE A 208 -13.62 -8.30 3.20
CA PHE A 208 -13.60 -7.61 4.49
C PHE A 208 -12.63 -8.27 5.48
N TYR A 209 -12.64 -9.59 5.58
CA TYR A 209 -11.80 -10.32 6.52
C TYR A 209 -10.34 -10.37 6.06
N VAL A 210 -10.08 -10.89 4.86
CA VAL A 210 -8.73 -11.14 4.34
C VAL A 210 -8.02 -9.84 3.97
N TYR A 211 -8.72 -8.87 3.36
CA TYR A 211 -8.07 -7.69 2.77
C TYR A 211 -8.32 -6.39 3.53
N TRP A 212 -9.14 -6.36 4.58
CA TRP A 212 -9.27 -5.20 5.47
C TRP A 212 -8.85 -5.50 6.91
N ILE A 213 -9.51 -6.45 7.58
CA ILE A 213 -9.26 -6.75 9.00
C ILE A 213 -7.83 -7.24 9.22
N CYS A 214 -7.42 -8.32 8.54
CA CYS A 214 -6.10 -8.91 8.74
C CYS A 214 -4.95 -7.94 8.38
N PRO A 215 -5.03 -7.16 7.29
CA PRO A 215 -4.09 -6.09 7.01
C PRO A 215 -3.99 -5.02 8.11
N PHE A 216 -5.12 -4.60 8.68
CA PHE A 216 -5.09 -3.64 9.80
C PHE A 216 -4.42 -4.21 11.03
N ILE A 217 -4.68 -5.48 11.34
CA ILE A 217 -4.00 -6.20 12.44
C ILE A 217 -2.50 -6.25 12.18
N GLY A 218 -2.07 -6.66 10.98
CA GLY A 218 -0.66 -6.71 10.60
C GLY A 218 0.03 -5.34 10.68
N ALA A 219 -0.62 -4.29 10.18
CA ALA A 219 -0.10 -2.92 10.23
C ALA A 219 0.00 -2.37 11.66
N PHE A 220 -0.96 -2.69 12.53
CA PHE A 220 -0.94 -2.34 13.95
C PHE A 220 0.25 -3.01 14.65
N PHE A 221 0.43 -4.32 14.47
CA PHE A 221 1.56 -5.04 15.06
C PHE A 221 2.91 -4.55 14.53
N ALA A 222 3.01 -4.17 13.25
CA ALA A 222 4.23 -3.59 12.71
C ALA A 222 4.62 -2.30 13.45
N ALA A 223 3.66 -1.44 13.76
CA ALA A 223 3.90 -0.24 14.55
C ALA A 223 4.29 -0.54 16.00
N LEU A 224 3.67 -1.54 16.63
CA LEU A 224 4.01 -1.97 17.99
C LEU A 224 5.44 -2.53 18.06
N VAL A 225 5.79 -3.44 17.16
CA VAL A 225 7.13 -4.04 17.09
C VAL A 225 8.17 -2.97 16.81
N TYR A 226 7.91 -2.04 15.88
CA TYR A 226 8.83 -0.93 15.64
C TYR A 226 9.04 -0.08 16.90
N LYS A 227 7.97 0.26 17.64
CA LYS A 227 8.08 1.01 18.90
C LYS A 227 8.94 0.27 19.92
N ALA A 228 8.65 -1.02 20.13
CA ALA A 228 9.33 -1.83 21.13
C ALA A 228 10.83 -1.97 20.84
N LEU A 229 11.21 -2.12 19.57
CA LEU A 229 12.60 -2.32 19.18
C LEU A 229 13.39 -1.01 19.05
N PHE A 230 12.72 0.10 18.70
CA PHE A 230 13.42 1.28 18.18
C PHE A 230 13.06 2.61 18.81
N MET A 231 12.02 2.71 19.64
CA MET A 231 11.68 3.96 20.34
C MET A 231 12.03 3.86 21.82
N SER A 232 12.85 4.79 22.30
CA SER A 232 13.27 4.85 23.69
C SER A 232 12.15 5.44 24.58
N PRO A 233 12.05 5.06 25.88
CA PRO A 233 11.09 5.65 26.83
C PRO A 233 11.05 7.20 26.87
N PRO A 234 12.18 7.93 26.77
CA PRO A 234 12.18 9.38 26.73
C PRO A 234 11.50 9.99 25.49
N GLU A 235 11.60 9.34 24.34
CA GLU A 235 10.96 9.79 23.09
C GLU A 235 9.44 9.62 23.17
N MET A 236 8.98 8.53 23.80
CA MET A 236 7.57 8.30 24.08
C MET A 236 6.99 9.35 25.03
N MET A 237 7.74 9.73 26.08
CA MET A 237 7.34 10.79 27.02
C MET A 237 7.29 12.18 26.38
N LYS A 238 8.25 12.54 25.51
CA LYS A 238 8.23 13.83 24.77
C LYS A 238 7.01 13.93 23.85
N LYS A 239 6.68 12.86 23.11
CA LYS A 239 5.46 12.82 22.29
C LYS A 239 4.18 12.92 23.12
N LYS A 240 4.13 12.26 24.29
CA LYS A 240 2.97 12.31 25.20
C LYS A 240 2.74 13.73 25.76
N LYS A 241 3.80 14.42 26.19
CA LYS A 241 3.74 15.83 26.65
C LYS A 241 3.34 16.82 25.54
N GLN A 242 3.79 16.62 24.31
CA GLN A 242 3.37 17.45 23.17
C GLN A 242 1.90 17.25 22.81
N LYS A 243 1.37 16.03 22.95
CA LYS A 243 -0.04 15.73 22.68
C LYS A 243 -0.97 16.35 23.73
N GLN A 244 -0.56 16.37 25.00
CA GLN A 244 -1.28 17.02 26.10
C GLN A 244 -1.29 18.56 26.05
N LYS A 245 -0.28 19.18 25.43
CA LYS A 245 -0.22 20.64 25.24
C LYS A 245 -1.06 21.14 24.05
N LYS A 246 -1.58 20.24 23.23
CA LYS A 246 -2.37 20.54 22.01
C LYS A 246 -3.84 20.13 22.13
N ALA A 247 -4.23 19.52 23.24
CA ALA A 247 -5.61 19.23 23.61
C ALA A 247 -6.06 20.29 24.62
#